data_AF-A0A1M4DZK0-F1
#
_entry.id   AF-A0A1M4DZK0-F1
#
_cell.length_a   1.000
_cell.length_b   1.000
_cell.length_c   1.000
_cell.angle_alpha   90.00
_cell.angle_beta   90.00
_cell.angle_gamma   90.00
#
_symmetry.space_group_name_H-M   'P 1'
#
loop_
_entity.id
_entity.type
_entity.pdbx_description
1 polymer ?
#
loop_
_entity_poly.entity_id
_entity_poly.type
_entity_poly.pdbx_seq_one_letter_code
_entity_poly.pdbx_strand_id
1 'polypeptide(L)'
;MSIEDYHGPHPKPLKEGHARIDWLESVGRSASTRVRAHTCDCRRTTYELCAAGGLGYIRRTERKATGDSISESPWLRDTRAKRLWADLLEGNAR
;
A
#
# COMPACT_ATOMS: atom_id res chain seq x y z
N MET A 1 -28.58 -7.25 15.59
CA MET A 1 -27.17 -6.82 15.64
C MET A 1 -26.86 -6.21 14.30
N SER A 2 -26.89 -4.88 14.22
CA SER A 2 -26.43 -4.15 13.05
C SER A 2 -24.95 -4.48 12.84
N ILE A 3 -24.59 -4.87 11.62
CA ILE A 3 -23.20 -4.93 11.20
C ILE A 3 -22.74 -3.47 11.19
N GLU A 4 -22.18 -3.01 12.31
CA GLU A 4 -21.47 -1.73 12.35
C GLU A 4 -20.38 -1.77 11.29
N ASP A 5 -20.24 -0.64 10.61
CA ASP A 5 -19.35 -0.37 9.48
C ASP A 5 -17.89 -0.58 9.89
N TYR A 6 -17.46 -1.84 9.95
CA TYR A 6 -16.11 -2.21 10.36
C TYR A 6 -15.14 -1.87 9.24
N HIS A 7 -14.42 -0.77 9.42
CA HIS A 7 -13.37 -0.35 8.53
C HIS A 7 -11.99 -0.85 8.99
N GLY A 8 -11.19 -1.30 8.01
CA GLY A 8 -9.76 -1.52 8.19
C GLY A 8 -8.97 -0.20 8.31
N PRO A 9 -7.62 -0.28 8.39
CA PRO A 9 -6.80 0.91 8.54
C PRO A 9 -6.86 1.81 7.31
N HIS A 10 -6.76 3.11 7.55
CA HIS A 10 -6.72 4.13 6.52
C HIS A 10 -5.43 4.96 6.66
N PRO A 11 -4.81 5.35 5.54
CA PRO A 11 -3.78 6.38 5.59
C PRO A 11 -4.36 7.67 6.17
N LYS A 12 -3.69 8.23 7.17
CA LYS A 12 -3.98 9.56 7.68
C LYS A 12 -3.77 10.60 6.55
N PRO A 13 -4.35 11.81 6.69
CA PRO A 13 -4.05 12.91 5.78
C PRO A 13 -2.55 13.15 5.66
N LEU A 14 -2.10 13.55 4.48
CA LEU A 14 -0.69 13.87 4.23
C LEU A 14 -0.20 14.98 5.15
N LYS A 15 0.96 14.79 5.76
CA LYS A 15 1.63 15.84 6.53
C LYS A 15 2.47 16.73 5.62
N GLU A 16 2.73 17.94 6.09
CA GLU A 16 3.70 18.84 5.46
C GLU A 16 5.08 18.18 5.45
N GLY A 17 5.78 18.27 4.32
CA GLY A 17 7.10 17.65 4.15
C GLY A 17 7.11 16.12 4.05
N HIS A 18 5.96 15.47 3.77
CA HIS A 18 5.91 14.02 3.56
C HIS A 18 6.91 13.56 2.48
N ALA A 19 7.49 12.39 2.70
CA ALA A 19 8.36 11.74 1.73
C ALA A 19 7.57 11.27 0.51
N ARG A 20 8.16 11.40 -0.68
CA ARG A 20 7.58 10.84 -1.91
C ARG A 20 7.95 9.36 -2.04
N ILE A 21 6.99 8.56 -2.48
CA ILE A 21 7.20 7.17 -2.88
C ILE A 21 7.32 7.12 -4.40
N ASP A 22 8.41 6.52 -4.88
CA ASP A 22 8.63 6.29 -6.31
C ASP A 22 7.75 5.13 -6.81
N TRP A 23 6.56 5.47 -7.28
CA TRP A 23 5.61 4.49 -7.80
C TRP A 23 6.01 4.01 -9.19
N LEU A 24 6.26 2.71 -9.32
CA LEU A 24 6.61 2.04 -10.56
C LEU A 24 5.45 1.13 -11.00
N GLU A 25 5.30 0.92 -12.30
CA GLU A 25 4.33 -0.05 -12.81
C GLU A 25 4.63 -1.46 -12.26
N SER A 26 3.59 -2.20 -11.85
CA SER A 26 3.76 -3.58 -11.40
C SER A 26 4.07 -4.48 -12.59
N VAL A 27 5.24 -5.12 -12.58
CA VAL A 27 5.69 -6.00 -13.69
C VAL A 27 5.66 -7.49 -13.35
N GLY A 28 4.94 -7.89 -12.29
CA GLY A 28 4.80 -9.31 -11.93
C GLY A 28 6.11 -10.01 -11.56
N ARG A 29 7.00 -9.32 -10.83
CA ARG A 29 8.39 -9.77 -10.55
C ARG A 29 8.53 -11.10 -9.81
N SER A 30 7.46 -11.61 -9.20
CA SER A 30 7.49 -12.86 -8.43
C SER A 30 6.22 -13.66 -8.62
N ALA A 31 6.38 -14.98 -8.80
CA ALA A 31 5.28 -15.94 -8.90
C ALA A 31 4.56 -16.16 -7.55
N SER A 32 5.17 -15.79 -6.42
CA SER A 32 4.58 -15.95 -5.10
C SER A 32 4.74 -14.68 -4.26
N THR A 33 3.65 -13.93 -4.16
CA THR A 33 3.56 -12.73 -3.32
C THR A 33 2.57 -12.98 -2.18
N ARG A 34 2.94 -12.61 -0.96
CA ARG A 34 2.05 -12.64 0.20
C ARG A 34 1.67 -11.22 0.61
N VAL A 35 0.37 -10.95 0.71
CA VAL A 35 -0.15 -9.73 1.34
C VAL A 35 -0.07 -9.90 2.86
N ARG A 36 0.60 -8.97 3.53
CA ARG A 36 0.85 -8.98 4.98
C ARG A 36 -0.03 -8.00 5.75
N ALA A 37 -0.42 -6.90 5.11
CA ALA A 37 -1.36 -5.91 5.63
C ALA A 37 -2.02 -5.19 4.45
N HIS A 38 -3.19 -4.61 4.66
CA HIS A 38 -3.91 -3.83 3.65
C HIS A 38 -4.69 -2.69 4.30
N THR A 39 -4.97 -1.63 3.55
CA THR A 39 -5.91 -0.58 3.95
C THR A 39 -7.33 -0.99 3.63
N CYS A 40 -8.31 -0.41 4.33
CA CYS A 40 -9.73 -0.58 3.99
C CYS A 40 -9.98 -0.19 2.53
N ASP A 41 -10.95 -0.87 1.90
CA ASP A 41 -11.29 -0.68 0.50
C ASP A 41 -12.44 0.31 0.27
N CYS A 42 -12.92 0.98 1.33
CA CYS A 42 -13.95 2.02 1.20
C CYS A 42 -13.43 3.31 0.52
N ARG A 43 -12.11 3.41 0.28
CA ARG A 43 -11.49 4.49 -0.49
C ARG A 43 -11.12 4.03 -1.90
N ARG A 44 -11.07 5.00 -2.82
CA ARG A 44 -10.68 4.77 -4.23
C ARG A 44 -9.27 4.20 -4.39
N THR A 45 -8.37 4.57 -3.49
CA THR A 45 -7.00 4.07 -3.45
C THR A 45 -6.84 3.12 -2.28
N THR A 46 -6.41 1.90 -2.57
CA THR A 46 -6.03 0.92 -1.55
C THR A 46 -4.53 0.67 -1.59
N TYR A 47 -3.98 0.29 -0.45
CA TYR A 47 -2.59 -0.07 -0.30
C TYR A 47 -2.46 -1.45 0.33
N GLU A 48 -1.52 -2.24 -0.15
CA GLU A 48 -1.19 -3.57 0.38
C GLU A 48 0.31 -3.63 0.68
N LEU A 49 0.68 -4.06 1.89
CA LEU A 49 2.06 -4.43 2.20
C LEU A 49 2.30 -5.86 1.70
N CYS A 50 3.07 -5.99 0.63
CA CYS A 50 3.41 -7.24 -0.01
C CYS A 50 4.80 -7.73 0.40
N ALA A 51 4.99 -9.05 0.44
CA ALA A 51 6.28 -9.69 0.71
C ALA A 51 6.55 -10.84 -0.25
N ALA A 52 7.77 -10.92 -0.76
CA ALA A 52 8.26 -11.98 -1.65
C ALA A 52 9.80 -12.11 -1.54
N GLY A 53 10.32 -13.32 -1.42
CA GLY A 53 11.77 -13.58 -1.43
C GLY A 53 12.59 -12.82 -0.37
N GLY A 54 12.02 -12.54 0.81
CA GLY A 54 12.68 -11.75 1.87
C GLY A 54 12.65 -10.23 1.65
N LEU A 55 12.08 -9.78 0.53
CA LEU A 55 11.81 -8.38 0.23
C LEU A 55 10.34 -8.06 0.51
N GLY A 56 10.06 -6.77 0.70
CA GLY A 56 8.73 -6.24 0.80
C GLY A 56 8.57 -4.96 0.00
N TYR A 57 7.33 -4.65 -0.35
CA TYR A 57 6.96 -3.47 -1.12
C TYR A 57 5.50 -3.11 -0.84
N ILE A 58 5.11 -1.89 -1.16
CA ILE A 58 3.71 -1.46 -1.10
C ILE A 58 3.13 -1.54 -2.50
N ARG A 59 2.04 -2.28 -2.68
CA ARG A 59 1.21 -2.18 -3.88
C ARG A 59 0.15 -1.11 -3.65
N ARG A 60 -0.01 -0.21 -4.60
CA ARG A 60 -1.08 0.79 -4.66
C ARG A 60 -2.03 0.42 -5.78
N THR A 61 -3.30 0.27 -5.45
CA THR A 61 -4.37 0.07 -6.43
C THR A 61 -5.27 1.30 -6.42
N GLU A 62 -5.38 1.95 -7.57
CA GLU A 62 -6.27 3.10 -7.77
C GLU A 62 -7.44 2.67 -8.66
N ARG A 63 -8.63 2.56 -8.08
CA ARG A 63 -9.86 2.17 -8.79
C ARG A 63 -10.34 3.30 -9.70
N LYS A 64 -10.28 3.15 -11.02
CA LYS A 64 -10.75 4.17 -11.99
C LYS A 64 -11.92 3.63 -12.81
N ALA A 65 -12.72 4.53 -13.40
CA ALA A 65 -13.87 4.15 -14.21
C ALA A 65 -13.49 3.31 -15.45
N THR A 66 -12.26 3.50 -15.94
CA THR A 66 -11.70 2.81 -17.11
C THR A 66 -10.89 1.55 -16.75
N GLY A 67 -10.90 1.14 -15.47
CA GLY A 67 -10.11 0.02 -14.95
C GLY A 67 -9.12 0.44 -13.86
N ASP A 68 -8.70 -0.54 -13.07
CA ASP A 68 -7.78 -0.32 -11.94
C ASP A 68 -6.36 -0.06 -12.43
N SER A 69 -5.68 0.91 -11.80
CA SER A 69 -4.27 1.21 -12.03
C SER A 69 -3.46 0.66 -10.86
N ILE A 70 -2.51 -0.21 -11.15
CA ILE A 70 -1.67 -0.85 -10.13
C ILE A 70 -0.23 -0.36 -10.25
N SER A 71 0.33 0.14 -9.16
CA SER A 71 1.74 0.50 -9.05
C SER A 71 2.35 -0.04 -7.76
N GLU A 72 3.67 -0.09 -7.72
CA GLU A 72 4.45 -0.61 -6.61
C GLU A 72 5.48 0.42 -6.15
N SER A 73 5.73 0.47 -4.85
CA SER A 73 6.92 1.12 -4.33
C SER A 73 8.17 0.35 -4.76
N PRO A 74 9.38 0.91 -4.56
CA PRO A 74 10.60 0.11 -4.64
C PRO A 74 10.51 -1.13 -3.74
N TRP A 75 11.12 -2.23 -4.18
CA TRP A 75 11.24 -3.44 -3.39
C TRP A 75 12.40 -3.29 -2.42
N LEU A 76 12.10 -3.33 -1.12
CA LEU A 76 13.03 -3.06 -0.04
C LEU A 76 13.22 -4.32 0.81
N ARG A 77 14.28 -4.33 1.64
CA ARG A 77 14.37 -5.31 2.73
C ARG A 77 13.12 -5.21 3.60
N ASP A 78 12.57 -6.33 4.05
CA ASP A 78 11.28 -6.41 4.78
C ASP A 78 11.14 -5.36 5.90
N THR A 79 12.17 -5.18 6.74
CA THR A 79 12.17 -4.17 7.80
C THR A 79 11.96 -2.74 7.28
N ARG A 80 12.55 -2.40 6.14
CA ARG A 80 12.38 -1.07 5.51
C ARG A 80 11.00 -0.94 4.87
N ALA A 81 10.48 -1.99 4.25
CA ALA A 81 9.13 -2.00 3.70
C ALA A 81 8.07 -1.80 4.79
N LYS A 82 8.24 -2.45 5.95
CA LYS A 82 7.37 -2.26 7.13
C LYS A 82 7.41 -0.84 7.68
N ARG A 83 8.59 -0.19 7.67
CA ARG A 83 8.71 1.23 8.04
C ARG A 83 7.99 2.14 7.04
N LEU A 84 8.22 1.92 5.74
CA LEU A 84 7.53 2.67 4.70
C LEU A 84 6.01 2.51 4.79
N TRP A 85 5.53 1.31 5.14
CA TRP A 85 4.11 1.05 5.40
C TRP A 85 3.58 1.88 6.58
N ALA A 86 4.30 1.91 7.70
CA ALA A 86 3.93 2.74 8.85
C ALA A 86 3.92 4.23 8.49
N ASP A 87 4.93 4.70 7.76
CA ASP A 87 5.02 6.08 7.30
C ASP A 87 3.86 6.46 6.36
N LEU A 88 3.47 5.54 5.47
CA LEU A 88 2.31 5.73 4.61
C LEU A 88 1.01 5.84 5.43
N LEU A 89 0.81 4.94 6.40
CA LEU A 89 -0.37 4.97 7.25
C LEU A 89 -0.44 6.25 8.11
N GLU A 90 0.70 6.76 8.53
CA GLU A 90 0.80 7.97 9.36
C GLU A 90 0.79 9.27 8.56
N GLY A 91 0.69 9.21 7.22
CA GLY A 91 0.70 10.37 6.34
C GLY A 91 2.08 11.01 6.17
N ASN A 92 3.14 10.31 6.59
CA ASN A 92 4.54 10.75 6.46
C ASN A 92 5.13 10.41 5.08
N ALA A 93 4.53 9.50 4.31
CA ALA A 93 4.99 9.13 2.97
C ALA A 93 3.83 8.87 2.01
N ARG A 94 3.97 9.23 0.73
CA ARG A 94 2.98 8.90 -0.30
C ARG A 94 3.47 8.92 -1.73
#